data_AF-A0A8T0CIL6-F1
#
_entry.id   AF-A0A8T0CIL6-F1
#
_cell.length_a   1.000
_cell.length_b   1.000
_cell.length_c   1.000
_cell.angle_alpha   90.00
_cell.angle_beta   90.00
_cell.angle_gamma   90.00
#
_symmetry.space_group_name_H-M   'P 1'
#
loop_
_entity.id
_entity.type
_entity.pdbx_description
1 polymer ?
#
loop_
_entity_poly.entity_id
_entity_poly.type
_entity_poly.pdbx_seq_one_letter_code
_entity_poly.pdbx_strand_id
1 'polypeptide(L)'
;MIRTATTLNIPIYTTTQNAARLGPTVSELATLLPEQYKTEIDKTAFSMMVPQLTELITRQASADPSQNKPYRPVSVLMVGIETHVCVTQTALDLLAMGHRVYLLVDGLSSCNAGERGIAIERLRREGCIVTTSESVMFELLGDAGSEHFKKVSGIIKEMKDETKAAVDTFCKL
;
A
#
# COMPACT_ATOMS: atom_id res chain seq x y z
N MET A 1 -1.86 0.29 9.07
CA MET A 1 -2.40 0.87 7.82
C MET A 1 -3.86 0.52 7.54
N ILE A 2 -4.29 -0.75 7.57
CA ILE A 2 -5.70 -1.14 7.29
C ILE A 2 -6.71 -0.31 8.11
N ARG A 3 -6.53 -0.25 9.43
CA ARG A 3 -7.41 0.54 10.33
C ARG A 3 -7.46 2.03 9.97
N THR A 4 -6.32 2.61 9.60
CA THR A 4 -6.23 4.01 9.16
C THR A 4 -6.92 4.23 7.83
N ALA A 5 -6.69 3.36 6.86
CA ALA A 5 -7.36 3.40 5.56
C ALA A 5 -8.88 3.31 5.72
N THR A 6 -9.38 2.39 6.54
CA THR A 6 -10.80 2.29 6.88
C THR A 6 -11.32 3.58 7.53
N THR A 7 -10.58 4.17 8.47
CA THR A 7 -10.98 5.41 9.15
C THR A 7 -11.10 6.59 8.19
N LEU A 8 -10.21 6.66 7.20
CA LEU A 8 -10.13 7.74 6.22
C LEU A 8 -10.89 7.43 4.92
N ASN A 9 -11.66 6.34 4.89
CA ASN A 9 -12.38 5.86 3.70
C ASN A 9 -11.47 5.66 2.46
N ILE A 10 -10.21 5.29 2.68
CA ILE A 10 -9.25 4.95 1.62
C ILE A 10 -9.53 3.50 1.19
N PRO A 11 -9.74 3.24 -0.11
CA PRO A 11 -9.97 1.88 -0.61
C PRO A 11 -8.76 0.97 -0.40
N ILE A 12 -9.04 -0.29 -0.05
CA ILE A 12 -8.02 -1.31 0.21
C ILE A 12 -8.17 -2.41 -0.82
N TYR A 13 -7.04 -2.80 -1.42
CA TYR A 13 -6.97 -3.91 -2.37
C TYR A 13 -5.92 -4.92 -1.91
N THR A 14 -6.30 -6.18 -1.90
CA THR A 14 -5.44 -7.30 -1.49
C THR A 14 -5.29 -8.30 -2.63
N THR A 15 -4.07 -8.79 -2.81
CA THR A 15 -3.78 -9.86 -3.76
C THR A 15 -3.00 -10.96 -3.09
N THR A 16 -3.26 -12.21 -3.46
CA THR A 16 -2.43 -13.36 -3.12
C THR A 16 -1.66 -13.83 -4.35
N GLN A 17 -0.53 -14.51 -4.14
CA GLN A 17 0.25 -15.08 -5.23
C GLN A 17 0.09 -16.59 -5.20
N ASN A 18 -0.64 -17.17 -6.15
CA ASN A 18 -0.90 -18.60 -6.21
C ASN A 18 -1.31 -19.16 -4.84
N ALA A 19 -2.45 -18.71 -4.33
CA ALA A 19 -2.92 -19.00 -2.97
C ALA A 19 -2.99 -20.51 -2.66
N ALA A 20 -3.27 -21.33 -3.68
CA ALA A 20 -3.26 -22.79 -3.55
C ALA A 20 -1.89 -23.35 -3.11
N ARG A 21 -0.79 -22.66 -3.42
CA ARG A 21 0.58 -23.05 -3.06
C ARG A 21 1.17 -22.25 -1.91
N LEU A 22 0.89 -20.95 -1.84
CA LEU A 22 1.49 -20.04 -0.87
C LEU A 22 0.57 -19.67 0.30
N GLY A 23 -0.68 -20.11 0.27
CA GLY A 23 -1.69 -19.80 1.28
C GLY A 23 -2.43 -18.48 1.02
N PRO A 24 -3.50 -18.23 1.80
CA PRO A 24 -4.25 -16.97 1.75
C PRO A 24 -3.50 -15.84 2.46
N THR A 25 -4.06 -14.62 2.46
CA THR A 25 -3.57 -13.57 3.38
C THR A 25 -3.67 -14.05 4.83
N VAL A 26 -2.64 -13.71 5.62
CA VAL A 26 -2.59 -14.05 7.04
C VAL A 26 -3.80 -13.50 7.81
N SER A 27 -4.27 -14.28 8.78
CA SER A 27 -5.50 -13.98 9.55
C SER A 27 -5.46 -12.64 10.27
N GLU A 28 -4.28 -12.23 10.69
CA GLU A 28 -3.97 -10.99 11.41
C GLU A 28 -4.27 -9.75 10.56
N LEU A 29 -4.17 -9.87 9.23
CA LEU A 29 -4.56 -8.82 8.29
C LEU A 29 -5.99 -9.02 7.80
N ALA A 30 -6.36 -10.27 7.45
CA ALA A 30 -7.68 -10.57 6.89
C ALA A 30 -8.83 -10.20 7.83
N THR A 31 -8.65 -10.37 9.14
CA THR A 31 -9.66 -9.99 10.16
C THR A 31 -9.86 -8.49 10.31
N LEU A 32 -8.87 -7.68 9.89
CA LEU A 32 -8.95 -6.21 9.94
C LEU A 32 -9.61 -5.61 8.69
N LEU A 33 -9.76 -6.38 7.61
CA LEU A 33 -10.34 -5.91 6.36
C LEU A 33 -11.87 -5.71 6.50
N PRO A 34 -12.40 -4.52 6.13
CA PRO A 34 -13.84 -4.33 5.96
C PRO A 34 -14.43 -5.33 4.97
N GLU A 35 -15.69 -5.75 5.17
CA GLU A 35 -16.36 -6.76 4.32
C GLU A 35 -16.23 -6.46 2.82
N GLN A 36 -16.38 -5.18 2.42
CA GLN A 36 -16.27 -4.77 1.02
C GLN A 36 -14.88 -4.94 0.40
N TYR A 37 -13.85 -5.15 1.22
CA TYR A 37 -12.45 -5.33 0.80
C TYR A 37 -11.89 -6.72 1.17
N LYS A 38 -12.75 -7.67 1.59
CA LYS A 38 -12.32 -9.03 1.93
C LYS A 38 -12.06 -9.92 0.72
N THR A 39 -12.60 -9.57 -0.46
CA THR A 39 -12.36 -10.35 -1.68
C THR A 39 -10.92 -10.15 -2.14
N GLU A 40 -10.11 -11.19 -2.00
CA GLU A 40 -8.73 -11.22 -2.49
C GLU A 40 -8.68 -11.55 -3.98
N ILE A 41 -7.77 -10.89 -4.69
CA ILE A 41 -7.45 -11.22 -6.08
C ILE A 41 -6.26 -12.19 -6.08
N ASP A 42 -6.52 -13.49 -6.24
CA ASP A 42 -5.45 -14.48 -6.44
C ASP A 42 -4.88 -14.37 -7.85
N LYS A 43 -3.56 -14.28 -7.95
CA LYS A 43 -2.85 -14.03 -9.22
C LYS A 43 -1.60 -14.90 -9.35
N THR A 44 -1.20 -15.10 -10.60
CA THR A 44 0.09 -15.72 -10.95
C THR A 44 1.11 -14.69 -11.47
N ALA A 45 0.65 -13.55 -12.00
CA ALA A 45 1.51 -12.43 -12.35
C ALA A 45 2.13 -11.82 -11.09
N PHE A 46 3.40 -11.44 -11.13
CA PHE A 46 4.07 -10.84 -9.97
C PHE A 46 3.51 -9.46 -9.63
N SER A 47 3.28 -8.62 -10.64
CA SER A 47 2.57 -7.34 -10.48
C SER A 47 1.13 -7.56 -10.00
N MET A 48 0.63 -6.68 -9.14
CA MET A 48 -0.78 -6.64 -8.75
C MET A 48 -1.68 -6.08 -9.86
N MET A 49 -1.13 -5.44 -10.89
CA MET A 49 -1.86 -4.79 -11.99
C MET A 49 -2.44 -5.79 -13.00
N VAL A 50 -3.09 -6.84 -12.50
CA VAL A 50 -3.91 -7.78 -13.27
C VAL A 50 -5.23 -7.10 -13.69
N PRO A 51 -5.92 -7.58 -14.74
CA PRO A 51 -7.09 -6.88 -15.30
C PRO A 51 -8.14 -6.44 -14.27
N GLN A 52 -8.43 -7.30 -13.29
CA GLN A 52 -9.39 -7.01 -12.21
C GLN A 52 -8.98 -5.79 -11.36
N LEU A 53 -7.73 -5.71 -10.92
CA LEU A 53 -7.26 -4.59 -10.12
C LEU A 53 -7.03 -3.33 -10.97
N THR A 54 -6.53 -3.51 -12.19
CA THR A 54 -6.35 -2.42 -13.15
C THR A 54 -7.67 -1.72 -13.44
N GLU A 55 -8.76 -2.46 -13.60
CA GLU A 55 -10.10 -1.88 -13.77
C GLU A 55 -10.55 -1.08 -12.54
N LEU A 56 -10.33 -1.62 -11.33
CA LEU A 56 -10.70 -0.94 -10.09
C LEU A 56 -9.94 0.38 -9.91
N ILE A 57 -8.62 0.37 -10.13
CA ILE A 57 -7.78 1.57 -10.05
C ILE A 57 -8.13 2.56 -11.16
N THR A 58 -8.38 2.08 -12.38
CA THR A 58 -8.81 2.93 -13.49
C THR A 58 -10.13 3.60 -13.16
N ARG A 59 -11.13 2.88 -12.63
CA ARG A 59 -12.41 3.49 -12.20
C ARG A 59 -12.23 4.59 -11.15
N GLN A 60 -11.26 4.46 -10.24
CA GLN A 60 -10.93 5.52 -9.28
C GLN A 60 -10.24 6.73 -9.93
N ALA A 61 -9.34 6.46 -10.88
CA ALA A 61 -8.59 7.49 -11.62
C ALA A 61 -9.44 8.14 -12.72
N SER A 62 -10.52 7.47 -13.13
CA SER A 62 -11.33 7.83 -14.28
C SER A 62 -12.02 9.17 -14.10
N ALA A 63 -12.06 9.86 -15.23
CA ALA A 63 -13.00 10.92 -15.51
C ALA A 63 -14.44 10.41 -15.34
N ASP A 64 -15.30 11.23 -14.73
CA ASP A 64 -16.75 11.10 -14.91
C ASP A 64 -17.15 12.11 -16.00
N PRO A 65 -17.44 11.65 -17.24
CA PRO A 65 -17.82 12.54 -18.33
C PRO A 65 -19.12 13.28 -18.07
N SER A 66 -20.02 12.72 -17.25
CA SER A 66 -21.26 13.39 -16.84
C SER A 66 -21.01 14.54 -15.85
N GLN A 67 -19.81 14.60 -15.26
CA GLN A 67 -19.39 15.62 -14.30
C GLN A 67 -18.16 16.43 -14.77
N ASN A 68 -17.76 16.34 -16.05
CA ASN A 68 -16.62 17.07 -16.62
C ASN A 68 -15.31 16.93 -15.81
N LYS A 69 -15.11 15.77 -15.17
CA LYS A 69 -13.93 15.53 -14.32
C LYS A 69 -12.82 14.91 -15.19
N PRO A 70 -11.62 15.50 -15.31
CA PRO A 70 -10.53 14.88 -16.07
C PRO A 70 -9.98 13.63 -15.35
N TYR A 71 -9.28 12.78 -16.08
CA TYR A 71 -8.47 11.71 -15.49
C TYR A 71 -7.53 12.31 -14.42
N ARG A 72 -7.50 11.69 -13.24
CA ARG A 72 -6.59 12.10 -12.17
C ARG A 72 -5.78 10.91 -11.70
N PRO A 73 -4.44 10.98 -11.77
CA PRO A 73 -3.57 10.03 -11.09
C PRO A 73 -4.00 9.82 -9.64
N VAL A 74 -4.14 8.56 -9.24
CA VAL A 74 -4.33 8.21 -7.84
C VAL A 74 -2.98 8.12 -7.13
N SER A 75 -3.02 8.24 -5.81
CA SER A 75 -1.87 7.93 -4.94
C SER A 75 -2.08 6.56 -4.32
N VAL A 76 -1.11 5.67 -4.47
CA VAL A 76 -1.16 4.29 -3.99
C VAL A 76 -0.18 4.11 -2.84
N LEU A 77 -0.70 3.73 -1.68
CA LEU A 77 0.11 3.35 -0.52
C LEU A 77 0.39 1.84 -0.59
N MET A 78 1.66 1.45 -0.64
CA MET A 78 2.05 0.06 -0.88
C MET A 78 2.77 -0.54 0.34
N VAL A 79 2.31 -1.73 0.74
CA VAL A 79 2.91 -2.63 1.74
C VAL A 79 2.89 -4.05 1.18
N GLY A 80 3.71 -4.94 1.73
CA GLY A 80 3.70 -6.36 1.42
C GLY A 80 5.06 -6.92 1.01
N ILE A 81 5.00 -8.12 0.42
CA ILE A 81 6.14 -8.93 0.03
C ILE A 81 5.94 -9.53 -1.37
N GLU A 82 6.99 -9.86 -2.12
CA GLU A 82 8.39 -9.50 -1.83
C GLU A 82 8.75 -8.14 -2.44
N THR A 83 9.53 -7.34 -1.72
CA THR A 83 9.92 -5.98 -2.14
C THR A 83 10.54 -5.98 -3.54
N HIS A 84 11.49 -6.88 -3.78
CA HIS A 84 12.24 -6.97 -5.03
C HIS A 84 11.49 -7.65 -6.19
N VAL A 85 10.31 -8.25 -5.94
CA VAL A 85 9.52 -8.97 -6.95
C VAL A 85 8.16 -8.32 -7.15
N CYS A 86 7.16 -8.71 -6.35
CA CYS A 86 5.77 -8.30 -6.54
C CYS A 86 5.60 -6.80 -6.31
N VAL A 87 6.19 -6.25 -5.26
CA VAL A 87 6.12 -4.81 -4.93
C VAL A 87 6.80 -4.00 -6.04
N THR A 88 8.02 -4.40 -6.45
CA THR A 88 8.76 -3.71 -7.51
C THR A 88 8.00 -3.69 -8.82
N GLN A 89 7.52 -4.84 -9.31
CA GLN A 89 6.80 -4.88 -10.58
C GLN A 89 5.48 -4.11 -10.51
N THR A 90 4.76 -4.18 -9.39
CA THR A 90 3.53 -3.40 -9.19
C THR A 90 3.80 -1.90 -9.21
N ALA A 91 4.83 -1.45 -8.50
CA ALA A 91 5.19 -0.04 -8.43
C ALA A 91 5.59 0.51 -9.81
N LEU A 92 6.36 -0.25 -10.59
CA LEU A 92 6.75 0.13 -11.94
C LEU A 92 5.54 0.24 -12.88
N ASP A 93 4.60 -0.71 -12.83
CA ASP A 93 3.38 -0.66 -13.64
C ASP A 93 2.50 0.54 -13.27
N LEU A 94 2.32 0.81 -11.97
CA LEU A 94 1.58 1.98 -11.49
C LEU A 94 2.21 3.30 -11.94
N LEU A 95 3.54 3.41 -11.87
CA LEU A 95 4.28 4.57 -12.35
C LEU A 95 4.14 4.73 -13.87
N ALA A 96 4.23 3.64 -14.64
CA ALA A 96 4.03 3.65 -16.09
C ALA A 96 2.60 4.07 -16.49
N MET A 97 1.61 3.78 -15.64
CA MET A 97 0.24 4.26 -15.77
C MET A 97 0.04 5.72 -15.31
N GLY A 98 1.10 6.38 -14.84
CA GLY A 98 1.07 7.77 -14.40
C GLY A 98 0.57 8.00 -12.96
N HIS A 99 0.43 6.93 -12.17
CA HIS A 99 0.02 7.03 -10.76
C HIS A 99 1.18 7.39 -9.84
N ARG A 100 0.87 7.91 -8.65
CA ARG A 100 1.86 8.19 -7.60
C ARG A 100 1.95 6.99 -6.68
N VAL A 101 3.16 6.52 -6.39
CA VAL A 101 3.39 5.35 -5.54
C VAL A 101 4.16 5.75 -4.29
N TYR A 102 3.60 5.41 -3.13
CA TYR A 102 4.21 5.57 -1.81
C TYR A 102 4.59 4.20 -1.27
N LEU A 103 5.88 3.98 -1.06
CA LEU A 103 6.43 2.77 -0.48
C LEU A 103 6.56 2.95 1.02
N LEU A 104 5.78 2.19 1.80
CA LEU A 104 5.81 2.22 3.26
C LEU A 104 6.84 1.21 3.75
N VAL A 105 8.09 1.65 3.91
CA VAL A 105 9.24 0.73 4.06
C VAL A 105 9.24 -0.08 5.34
N ASP A 106 8.54 0.37 6.38
CA ASP A 106 8.26 -0.37 7.61
C ASP A 106 7.17 -1.46 7.44
N GLY A 107 6.57 -1.55 6.26
CA GLY A 107 5.66 -2.62 5.84
C GLY A 107 6.12 -3.36 4.59
N LEU A 108 7.40 -3.24 4.19
CA LEU A 108 7.98 -3.91 3.02
C LEU A 108 9.10 -4.85 3.44
N SER A 109 9.09 -6.07 2.91
CA SER A 109 10.17 -7.03 3.17
C SER A 109 10.45 -7.98 2.00
N SER A 110 11.61 -8.62 2.05
CA SER A 110 12.05 -9.67 1.12
C SER A 110 12.68 -10.80 1.92
N CYS A 111 12.66 -12.02 1.39
CA CYS A 111 13.30 -13.16 2.04
C CYS A 111 14.81 -12.94 2.24
N ASN A 112 15.46 -12.34 1.24
CA ASN A 112 16.86 -11.92 1.28
C ASN A 112 16.96 -10.45 1.69
N ALA A 113 17.56 -10.16 2.84
CA ALA A 113 17.65 -8.80 3.38
C ALA A 113 18.38 -7.81 2.45
N GLY A 114 19.41 -8.27 1.73
CA GLY A 114 20.17 -7.44 0.78
C GLY A 114 19.37 -6.97 -0.42
N GLU A 115 18.40 -7.77 -0.89
CA GLU A 115 17.54 -7.42 -2.03
C GLU A 115 16.60 -6.26 -1.70
N ARG A 116 16.16 -6.17 -0.44
CA ARG A 116 15.19 -5.14 -0.01
C ARG A 116 15.72 -3.73 -0.24
N GLY A 117 16.94 -3.43 0.24
CA GLY A 117 17.55 -2.10 0.11
C GLY A 117 17.79 -1.71 -1.35
N ILE A 118 18.27 -2.65 -2.16
CA ILE A 118 18.51 -2.47 -3.60
C ILE A 118 17.19 -2.14 -4.32
N ALA A 119 16.13 -2.91 -4.06
CA ALA A 119 14.83 -2.69 -4.66
C ALA A 119 14.22 -1.33 -4.28
N ILE A 120 14.30 -0.94 -2.99
CA ILE A 120 13.80 0.35 -2.52
C ILE A 120 14.57 1.51 -3.17
N GLU A 121 15.91 1.41 -3.25
CA GLU A 121 16.73 2.45 -3.88
C GLU A 121 16.45 2.56 -5.39
N ARG A 122 16.27 1.44 -6.08
CA ARG A 122 15.82 1.44 -7.48
C ARG A 122 14.49 2.17 -7.61
N LEU A 123 13.46 1.77 -6.86
CA LEU A 123 12.13 2.36 -6.97
C LEU A 123 12.10 3.85 -6.60
N ARG A 124 12.94 4.28 -5.65
CA ARG A 124 13.14 5.71 -5.35
C ARG A 124 13.59 6.48 -6.60
N ARG A 125 14.55 5.94 -7.36
CA ARG A 125 15.06 6.56 -8.60
C ARG A 125 14.05 6.57 -9.73
N GLU A 126 13.16 5.58 -9.77
CA GLU A 126 12.05 5.50 -10.74
C GLU A 126 10.90 6.47 -10.42
N GLY A 127 10.92 7.10 -9.23
CA GLY A 127 9.95 8.13 -8.84
C GLY A 127 8.96 7.71 -7.74
N CYS A 128 9.14 6.55 -7.10
CA CYS A 128 8.36 6.23 -5.90
C CYS A 128 8.76 7.12 -4.73
N ILE A 129 7.76 7.52 -3.93
CA ILE A 129 7.95 8.22 -2.66
C ILE A 129 8.25 7.17 -1.60
N VAL A 130 9.45 7.17 -1.04
CA VAL A 130 9.84 6.26 0.05
C VAL A 130 9.54 6.93 1.38
N THR A 131 8.64 6.34 2.17
CA THR A 131 8.18 6.89 3.46
C THR A 131 7.87 5.77 4.46
N THR A 132 7.37 6.10 5.65
CA THR A 132 6.94 5.13 6.68
C THR A 132 5.45 5.23 6.94
N SER A 133 4.88 4.20 7.58
CA SER A 133 3.47 4.18 7.95
C SER A 133 3.08 5.34 8.85
N GLU A 134 3.85 5.65 9.91
CA GLU A 134 3.55 6.80 10.78
C GLU A 134 3.60 8.13 10.02
N SER A 135 4.64 8.33 9.19
CA SER A 135 4.80 9.57 8.41
C SER A 135 3.62 9.77 7.46
N VAL A 136 3.21 8.74 6.72
CA VAL A 136 2.10 8.87 5.77
C VAL A 136 0.77 9.07 6.49
N MET A 137 0.58 8.47 7.67
CA MET A 137 -0.65 8.67 8.44
C MET A 137 -0.83 10.12 8.86
N PHE A 138 0.25 10.81 9.28
CA PHE A 138 0.19 12.25 9.56
C PHE A 138 0.09 13.10 8.29
N GLU A 139 0.76 12.72 7.20
CA GLU A 139 0.62 13.38 5.89
C GLU A 139 -0.85 13.36 5.41
N LEU A 140 -1.53 12.22 5.57
CA LEU A 140 -2.96 12.08 5.21
C LEU A 140 -3.90 12.91 6.10
N LEU A 141 -3.53 13.16 7.36
CA LEU A 141 -4.32 14.00 8.26
C LEU A 141 -4.17 15.49 7.93
N GLY A 142 -2.94 15.92 7.61
CA GLY A 142 -2.57 17.30 7.27
C GLY A 142 -2.63 18.30 8.43
N ASP A 143 -3.56 18.13 9.37
CA ASP A 143 -3.81 19.03 10.50
C ASP A 143 -4.21 18.23 11.76
N ALA A 144 -3.71 18.65 12.93
CA ALA A 144 -4.11 18.09 14.22
C ALA A 144 -5.57 18.42 14.59
N GLY A 145 -6.17 19.44 13.95
CA GLY A 145 -7.59 19.78 14.02
C GLY A 145 -8.50 18.87 13.19
N SER A 146 -7.96 17.93 12.41
CA SER A 146 -8.76 16.98 11.61
C SER A 146 -9.76 16.19 12.47
N GLU A 147 -10.98 15.99 11.98
CA GLU A 147 -11.99 15.19 12.67
C GLU A 147 -11.55 13.73 12.91
N HIS A 148 -10.64 13.23 12.07
CA HIS A 148 -10.09 11.88 12.17
C HIS A 148 -8.83 11.80 13.05
N PHE A 149 -8.28 12.95 13.48
CA PHE A 149 -7.00 13.01 14.21
C PHE A 149 -6.99 12.09 15.43
N LYS A 150 -8.01 12.18 16.30
CA LYS A 150 -8.06 11.36 17.53
C LYS A 150 -8.08 9.86 17.26
N LYS A 151 -8.76 9.43 16.18
CA LYS A 151 -8.83 8.01 15.80
C LYS A 151 -7.49 7.53 15.25
N VAL A 152 -6.89 8.28 14.33
CA VAL A 152 -5.63 7.90 13.69
C VAL A 152 -4.44 8.01 14.65
N SER A 153 -4.33 9.10 15.42
CA SER A 153 -3.30 9.22 16.47
C SER A 153 -3.45 8.17 17.57
N GLY A 154 -4.68 7.75 17.87
CA GLY A 154 -4.96 6.61 18.75
C GLY A 154 -4.34 5.31 18.23
N ILE A 155 -4.51 5.02 16.93
CA ILE A 155 -3.87 3.85 16.28
C ILE A 155 -2.35 3.95 16.34
N ILE A 156 -1.77 5.13 16.05
CA ILE A 156 -0.31 5.34 16.10
C ILE A 156 0.22 5.09 17.51
N LYS A 157 -0.48 5.61 18.53
CA LYS A 157 -0.09 5.42 19.93
C LYS A 157 -0.21 3.95 20.36
N GLU A 158 -1.26 3.25 19.93
CA GLU A 158 -1.48 1.83 20.23
C GLU A 158 -0.38 0.95 19.61
N MET A 159 0.02 1.24 18.36
CA MET A 159 1.01 0.46 17.60
C MET A 159 2.44 0.98 17.76
N LYS A 160 2.73 1.79 18.78
CA LYS A 160 3.99 2.53 18.88
C LYS A 160 5.21 1.61 18.93
N ASP A 161 5.13 0.54 19.72
CA ASP A 161 6.25 -0.36 19.95
C ASP A 161 6.50 -1.27 18.73
N GLU A 162 5.43 -1.73 18.08
CA GLU A 162 5.50 -2.48 16.82
C GLU A 162 6.05 -1.62 15.68
N THR A 163 5.58 -0.38 15.56
CA THR A 163 6.08 0.58 14.56
C THR A 163 7.56 0.83 14.77
N LYS A 164 7.99 1.04 16.02
CA LYS A 164 9.41 1.20 16.34
C LYS A 164 10.23 -0.04 15.93
N ALA A 165 9.77 -1.23 16.31
CA ALA A 165 10.45 -2.48 15.96
C ALA A 165 10.53 -2.69 14.44
N ALA A 166 9.45 -2.37 13.71
CA ALA A 166 9.40 -2.44 12.26
C ALA A 166 10.37 -1.46 11.61
N VAL A 167 10.44 -0.20 12.08
CA VAL A 167 11.39 0.79 11.58
C VAL A 167 12.83 0.35 11.85
N ASP A 168 13.15 -0.10 13.07
CA ASP A 168 14.49 -0.55 13.44
C ASP A 168 14.96 -1.78 12.64
N THR A 169 14.02 -2.60 12.15
CA THR A 169 14.30 -3.82 11.38
C THR A 169 14.30 -3.56 9.87
N PHE A 170 13.31 -2.84 9.37
CA PHE A 170 12.99 -2.73 7.95
C PHE A 170 13.51 -1.44 7.30
N CYS A 171 13.75 -0.37 8.07
CA CYS A 171 14.22 0.91 7.54
C CYS A 171 15.74 1.08 7.54
N LYS A 172 16.50 0.04 7.90
CA LYS A 172 17.94 -0.04 7.61
C LYS A 172 18.08 -0.27 6.09
N LEU A 173 18.19 0.83 5.34
CA LEU A 173 18.32 0.87 3.89
C LEU A 173 19.79 0.99 3.47
#